data_AF-A0A2A4YCS0-F1
#
_entry.id   AF-A0A2A4YCS0-F1
#
_cell.length_a   1.000
_cell.length_b   1.000
_cell.length_c   1.000
_cell.angle_alpha   90.00
_cell.angle_beta   90.00
_cell.angle_gamma   90.00
#
_symmetry.space_group_name_H-M   'P 1'
#
loop_
_entity.id
_entity.type
_entity.pdbx_description
1 polymer ?
#
loop_
_entity_poly.entity_id
_entity_poly.type
_entity_poly.pdbx_seq_one_letter_code
_entity_poly.pdbx_strand_id
1 'polypeptide(L)'
;MKLKLWQRLFVFITKKLISLRYDVKVHGLSRIAKKKLKKESGILFLPNHPAEIDPVILMSILMKPFKPRPLVVEYFFYGKGMNFFMKLAGAFPIPQVETTANQWKLRQV
;
A
#
# COMPACT_ATOMS: atom_id res chain seq x y z
N MET A 1 -11.70 -6.80 -11.62
CA MET A 1 -11.25 -5.49 -12.17
C MET A 1 -10.02 -5.71 -13.07
N LYS A 2 -9.96 -5.18 -14.30
CA LYS A 2 -8.85 -5.52 -15.26
C LYS A 2 -7.58 -4.70 -14.99
N LEU A 3 -6.48 -5.30 -14.54
CA LEU A 3 -5.15 -4.65 -14.43
C LEU A 3 -4.56 -4.35 -15.81
N LYS A 4 -3.89 -3.19 -15.95
CA LYS A 4 -3.07 -2.88 -17.13
C LYS A 4 -1.87 -3.84 -17.20
N LEU A 5 -1.34 -4.10 -18.40
CA LEU A 5 -0.24 -5.06 -18.60
C LEU A 5 1.00 -4.70 -17.76
N TRP A 6 1.41 -3.43 -17.80
CA TRP A 6 2.55 -2.92 -17.03
C TRP A 6 2.41 -3.10 -15.52
N GLN A 7 1.20 -2.97 -14.97
CA GLN A 7 0.95 -3.21 -13.54
C GLN A 7 1.07 -4.69 -13.17
N ARG A 8 0.68 -5.59 -14.08
CA ARG A 8 0.86 -7.04 -13.86
C ARG A 8 2.34 -7.41 -13.86
N LEU A 9 3.10 -6.83 -14.80
CA LEU A 9 4.54 -7.03 -14.87
C LEU A 9 5.24 -6.50 -13.62
N PHE A 10 4.89 -5.28 -13.20
CA PHE A 10 5.41 -4.68 -11.96
C PHE A 10 5.16 -5.58 -10.74
N VAL A 11 3.90 -6.00 -10.51
CA VAL A 11 3.55 -6.90 -9.39
C VAL A 11 4.30 -8.23 -9.49
N PHE A 12 4.45 -8.79 -10.69
CA PHE A 12 5.18 -10.04 -10.89
C PHE A 12 6.66 -9.90 -10.50
N ILE A 13 7.33 -8.86 -10.97
CA ILE A 13 8.73 -8.55 -10.64
C ILE A 13 8.86 -8.32 -9.13
N THR A 14 8.00 -7.50 -8.53
CA THR A 14 8.01 -7.25 -7.07
C THR A 14 7.88 -8.54 -6.27
N LYS A 15 6.97 -9.44 -6.64
CA LYS A 15 6.82 -10.74 -5.98
C LYS A 15 8.07 -11.60 -6.09
N LYS A 16 8.71 -11.63 -7.26
CA LYS A 16 9.95 -12.39 -7.47
C LYS A 16 11.07 -11.84 -6.60
N LEU A 17 11.22 -10.53 -6.50
CA LEU A 17 12.20 -9.90 -5.61
C LEU A 17 11.92 -10.21 -4.13
N ILE A 18 10.67 -10.11 -3.69
CA ILE A 18 10.28 -10.46 -2.31
C ILE A 18 10.62 -11.93 -2.00
N SER A 19 10.36 -12.85 -2.94
CA SER A 19 10.60 -14.28 -2.73
C SER A 19 12.07 -14.66 -2.55
N LEU A 20 13.01 -13.78 -2.89
CA LEU A 20 14.44 -14.00 -2.65
C LEU A 20 14.79 -13.98 -1.16
N ARG A 21 14.00 -13.29 -0.33
CA ARG A 21 14.25 -13.11 1.11
C ARG A 21 13.12 -13.64 2.00
N TYR A 22 11.90 -13.66 1.50
CA TYR A 22 10.71 -13.95 2.31
C TYR A 22 9.92 -15.14 1.77
N ASP A 23 9.52 -16.05 2.68
CA ASP A 23 8.45 -17.04 2.43
C ASP A 23 7.11 -16.45 2.89
N VAL A 24 6.25 -16.10 1.94
CA VAL A 24 4.99 -15.39 2.22
C VAL A 24 3.81 -16.33 2.10
N LYS A 25 3.17 -16.65 3.24
CA LYS A 25 1.94 -17.44 3.31
C LYS A 25 0.72 -16.53 3.46
N VAL A 26 -0.26 -16.73 2.58
CA VAL A 26 -1.47 -15.90 2.52
C VAL A 26 -2.69 -16.74 2.90
N HIS A 27 -3.37 -16.34 3.97
CA HIS A 27 -4.56 -17.02 4.47
C HIS A 27 -5.82 -16.17 4.27
N GLY A 28 -6.97 -16.79 3.99
CA GLY A 28 -8.28 -16.13 3.94
C GLY A 28 -8.56 -15.20 2.75
N LEU A 29 -7.55 -14.84 1.94
CA LEU A 29 -7.68 -13.91 0.81
C LEU A 29 -8.74 -14.35 -0.22
N SER A 30 -8.75 -15.63 -0.57
CA SER A 30 -9.69 -16.19 -1.55
C SER A 30 -11.15 -16.09 -1.08
N ARG A 31 -11.39 -16.25 0.23
CA ARG A 31 -12.73 -16.12 0.83
C ARG A 31 -13.22 -14.67 0.77
N ILE A 32 -12.34 -13.71 1.03
CA ILE A 32 -12.66 -12.28 0.95
C ILE A 32 -12.91 -11.87 -0.51
N ALA A 33 -12.05 -12.32 -1.44
CA ALA A 33 -12.20 -11.99 -2.86
C ALA A 33 -13.49 -12.57 -3.49
N LYS A 34 -13.97 -13.70 -2.98
CA LYS A 34 -15.24 -14.32 -3.41
C LYS A 34 -16.48 -13.68 -2.80
N LYS A 35 -16.37 -13.01 -1.65
CA LYS A 35 -17.50 -12.26 -1.09
C LYS A 35 -17.88 -11.18 -2.09
N LYS A 36 -19.05 -11.31 -2.71
CA LYS A 36 -19.67 -10.26 -3.52
C LYS A 36 -20.02 -9.10 -2.60
N LEU A 37 -19.05 -8.21 -2.38
CA LEU A 37 -19.35 -6.89 -1.85
C LEU A 37 -20.33 -6.22 -2.81
N LYS A 38 -21.29 -5.46 -2.27
CA LYS A 38 -22.22 -4.70 -3.10
C LYS A 38 -21.38 -3.85 -4.07
N LYS A 39 -21.83 -3.74 -5.33
CA LYS A 39 -21.10 -3.03 -6.39
C LYS A 39 -20.70 -1.59 -5.98
N GLU A 40 -21.43 -1.01 -5.03
CA GLU A 40 -21.27 0.36 -4.54
C GLU A 40 -20.39 0.47 -3.28
N SER A 41 -20.05 -0.64 -2.62
CA SER A 41 -19.23 -0.61 -1.40
C SER A 41 -17.73 -0.74 -1.71
N GLY A 42 -16.95 0.25 -1.26
CA GLY A 42 -15.48 0.19 -1.26
C GLY A 42 -14.91 -0.74 -0.18
N ILE A 43 -13.63 -1.09 -0.28
CA ILE A 43 -12.91 -1.89 0.72
C ILE A 43 -11.79 -1.04 1.31
N LEU A 44 -11.78 -0.93 2.64
CA LEU A 44 -10.67 -0.37 3.39
C LEU A 44 -9.81 -1.50 3.95
N PHE A 45 -8.52 -1.52 3.59
CA PHE A 45 -7.54 -2.43 4.19
C PHE A 45 -6.82 -1.69 5.31
N LEU A 46 -6.86 -2.23 6.53
CA LEU A 46 -6.17 -1.69 7.70
C LEU A 46 -5.06 -2.66 8.11
N PRO A 47 -3.86 -2.54 7.52
CA PRO A 47 -2.74 -3.37 7.93
C PRO A 47 -2.24 -2.93 9.31
N ASN A 48 -1.79 -3.90 10.10
CA ASN A 48 -0.82 -3.59 11.13
C ASN A 48 0.49 -3.21 10.40
N HIS A 49 1.18 -2.14 10.81
CA HIS A 49 2.38 -1.64 10.13
C HIS A 49 3.65 -1.87 10.97
N PRO A 50 4.01 -3.13 11.31
CA PRO A 50 5.21 -3.42 12.08
C PRO A 50 6.50 -3.11 11.33
N ALA A 51 6.53 -3.12 9.99
CA ALA A 51 7.74 -2.90 9.21
C ALA A 51 7.51 -2.09 7.92
N GLU A 52 8.54 -1.39 7.46
CA GLU A 52 8.49 -0.58 6.22
C GLU A 52 8.27 -1.41 4.94
N ILE A 53 8.58 -2.72 4.97
CA ILE A 53 8.39 -3.61 3.82
C ILE A 53 6.91 -4.03 3.64
N ASP A 54 6.07 -3.84 4.67
CA ASP A 54 4.70 -4.34 4.68
C ASP A 54 3.84 -3.78 3.55
N PRO A 55 3.88 -2.47 3.23
CA PRO A 55 3.15 -1.92 2.09
C PRO A 55 3.55 -2.60 0.78
N VAL A 56 4.83 -2.95 0.59
CA VAL A 56 5.31 -3.59 -0.64
C VAL A 56 4.75 -5.03 -0.74
N ILE A 57 4.82 -5.80 0.34
CA ILE A 57 4.30 -7.17 0.40
C ILE A 57 2.78 -7.16 0.18
N LEU A 58 2.05 -6.33 0.92
CA LEU A 58 0.59 -6.23 0.84
C LEU A 58 0.13 -5.79 -0.54
N MET A 59 0.74 -4.75 -1.11
CA MET A 59 0.42 -4.29 -2.45
C MET A 59 0.67 -5.40 -3.48
N SER A 60 1.76 -6.16 -3.37
CA SER A 60 2.03 -7.29 -4.28
C SER A 60 0.92 -8.35 -4.25
N ILE A 61 0.31 -8.59 -3.08
CA ILE A 61 -0.75 -9.59 -2.89
C ILE A 61 -2.11 -9.04 -3.35
N LEU A 62 -2.46 -7.82 -2.92
CA LEU A 62 -3.80 -7.23 -3.04
C LEU A 62 -4.04 -6.55 -4.40
N MET A 63 -2.99 -6.18 -5.15
CA MET A 63 -3.12 -5.46 -6.42
C MET A 63 -3.95 -6.22 -7.45
N LYS A 64 -3.83 -7.56 -7.52
CA LYS A 64 -4.60 -8.39 -8.47
C LYS A 64 -6.10 -8.49 -8.11
N PRO A 65 -6.48 -8.90 -6.89
CA PRO A 65 -7.89 -9.06 -6.53
C PRO A 65 -8.62 -7.73 -6.31
N PHE A 66 -7.97 -6.73 -5.73
CA PHE A 66 -8.65 -5.53 -5.22
C PHE A 66 -8.16 -4.21 -5.82
N LYS A 67 -6.91 -4.14 -6.29
CA LYS A 67 -6.25 -2.89 -6.74
C LYS A 67 -6.42 -1.76 -5.72
N PRO A 68 -5.98 -1.95 -4.47
CA PRO A 68 -6.05 -0.91 -3.45
C PRO A 68 -5.24 0.31 -3.89
N ARG A 69 -5.58 1.47 -3.35
CA ARG A 69 -4.83 2.71 -3.53
C ARG A 69 -4.22 3.10 -2.19
N PRO A 70 -2.92 2.84 -1.96
CA PRO A 70 -2.30 3.08 -0.67
C PRO A 70 -2.21 4.58 -0.40
N LEU A 71 -2.38 4.95 0.87
CA LEU A 71 -2.22 6.31 1.35
C LEU A 71 -0.77 6.50 1.79
N VAL A 72 -0.12 7.57 1.32
CA VAL A 72 1.32 7.80 1.54
C VAL A 72 1.52 9.26 1.93
N VAL A 73 2.38 9.55 2.90
CA VAL A 73 2.70 10.94 3.28
C VAL A 73 3.44 11.65 2.13
N GLU A 74 3.14 12.92 1.90
CA GLU A 74 3.68 13.70 0.78
C GLU A 74 5.20 13.66 0.63
N TYR A 75 5.97 13.76 1.72
CA TYR A 75 7.43 13.74 1.62
C TYR A 75 7.97 12.40 1.06
N PHE A 76 7.33 11.27 1.39
CA PHE A 76 7.65 9.98 0.80
C PHE A 76 7.20 9.92 -0.67
N PHE A 77 6.04 10.49 -0.97
CA PHE A 77 5.49 10.48 -2.32
C PHE A 77 6.37 11.27 -3.31
N TYR A 78 6.87 12.43 -2.89
CA TYR A 78 7.71 13.32 -3.69
C TYR A 78 9.21 13.08 -3.52
N GLY A 79 9.60 12.09 -2.72
CA GLY A 79 11.00 11.67 -2.58
C GLY A 79 11.64 11.30 -3.93
N LYS A 80 12.94 11.58 -4.06
CA LYS A 80 13.70 11.33 -5.29
C LYS A 80 13.61 9.85 -5.71
N GLY A 81 13.16 9.58 -6.93
CA GLY A 81 12.96 8.23 -7.45
C GLY A 81 11.67 7.54 -6.96
N MET A 82 11.12 7.94 -5.82
CA MET A 82 9.94 7.30 -5.22
C MET A 82 8.65 7.64 -5.97
N ASN A 83 8.53 8.87 -6.48
CA ASN A 83 7.36 9.34 -7.22
C ASN A 83 6.93 8.40 -8.35
N PHE A 84 7.90 7.85 -9.09
CA PHE A 84 7.65 6.90 -10.17
C PHE A 84 6.97 5.63 -9.66
N PHE A 85 7.51 5.02 -8.60
CA PHE A 85 6.95 3.81 -8.00
C PHE A 85 5.59 4.06 -7.35
N MET A 86 5.40 5.23 -6.72
CA MET A 86 4.12 5.64 -6.13
C MET A 86 3.02 5.77 -7.17
N LYS A 87 3.34 6.39 -8.33
CA LYS A 87 2.42 6.45 -9.48
C LYS A 87 2.11 5.07 -10.06
N LEU A 88 3.10 4.19 -10.16
CA LEU A 88 2.89 2.80 -10.62
C LEU A 88 1.95 2.04 -9.69
N ALA A 89 2.11 2.23 -8.37
CA ALA A 89 1.27 1.63 -7.34
C ALA A 89 -0.13 2.28 -7.25
N GLY A 90 -0.37 3.43 -7.89
CA GLY A 90 -1.62 4.18 -7.76
C GLY A 90 -1.83 4.74 -6.36
N ALA A 91 -0.75 5.11 -5.69
CA ALA A 91 -0.77 5.70 -4.36
C ALA A 91 -1.43 7.09 -4.36
N PHE A 92 -2.07 7.44 -3.25
CA PHE A 92 -2.60 8.77 -2.99
C PHE A 92 -1.75 9.48 -1.93
N PRO A 93 -1.20 10.67 -2.24
CA PRO A 93 -0.50 11.46 -1.26
C PRO A 93 -1.50 12.05 -0.24
N ILE A 94 -1.13 12.02 1.04
CA ILE A 94 -1.82 12.73 2.11
C ILE A 94 -0.88 13.81 2.64
N PRO A 95 -1.36 15.05 2.83
CA PRO A 95 -0.57 16.12 3.40
C PRO A 95 -0.04 15.76 4.78
N GLN A 96 1.20 16.12 5.04
CA GLN A 96 1.78 15.96 6.36
C GLN A 96 1.10 16.92 7.33
N VAL A 97 0.32 16.38 8.28
CA VAL A 97 -0.43 17.19 9.27
C VAL A 97 0.45 17.57 10.48
N GLU A 98 1.75 17.28 10.44
CA GLU A 98 2.69 17.71 11.49
C GLU A 98 3.21 19.12 11.24
N THR A 99 2.33 20.11 11.41
CA THR A 99 2.74 21.43 11.89
C THR A 99 2.41 21.49 13.37
N THR A 100 3.43 21.31 14.21
CA THR A 100 3.41 21.42 15.69
C THR A 100 2.88 20.18 16.42
N ALA A 101 3.80 19.33 16.89
CA ALA A 101 3.54 18.41 17.97
C ALA A 101 3.08 19.23 19.19
N ASN A 102 1.77 19.22 19.47
CA ASN A 102 1.12 19.56 20.73
C ASN A 102 1.80 20.69 21.56
N GLN A 103 1.21 21.89 21.57
CA GLN A 103 1.64 23.04 22.39
C GLN A 103 1.87 22.71 23.89
N TRP A 104 1.32 21.59 24.38
CA TRP A 104 1.59 21.04 25.71
C TRP A 104 2.99 20.44 25.88
N LYS A 105 3.56 19.79 24.86
CA LYS A 105 4.91 19.18 24.92
C LYS A 105 6.03 20.21 24.88
N LEU A 106 5.79 21.37 24.28
CA LEU A 106 6.75 22.47 24.21
C LEU A 106 6.89 23.26 25.53
N ARG A 107 5.92 23.15 26.45
CA ARG A 107 5.94 23.85 27.76
C ARG A 107 6.59 23.04 28.88
N GLN A 108 7.07 21.83 28.60
CA GLN A 108 7.74 20.96 29.59
C GLN A 108 9.26 20.90 29.42
N VAL A 109 9.84 21.83 28.64
CA VAL A 109 11.29 21.99 28.47
C VAL A 109 11.72 23.33 29.06
#